data_AF-A0A3P1VXF3-F1
#
_entry.id   AF-A0A3P1VXF3-F1
#
_cell.length_a   1.000
_cell.length_b   1.000
_cell.length_c   1.000
_cell.angle_alpha   90.00
_cell.angle_beta   90.00
_cell.angle_gamma   90.00
#
_symmetry.space_group_name_H-M   'P 1'
#
loop_
_entity.id
_entity.type
_entity.pdbx_description
1 polymer ?
#
loop_
_entity_poly.entity_id
_entity_poly.type
_entity_poly.pdbx_seq_one_letter_code
_entity_poly.pdbx_strand_id
1 'polypeptide(L)'
;MDDARESNLTDQANKKDGGGAYSNEKYKEGVYEAIKDVAKRPINKKVQFEEATLIIPENTKINEKLGACTSKRVGNKNYGLLYNELIPGMEEIAQKIIKANGFTKTCN
;
A
#
# COMPACT_ATOMS: atom_id res chain seq x y z
N MET A 1 -12.49 -19.70 22.42
CA MET A 1 -11.17 -19.05 22.62
C MET A 1 -10.96 -18.18 21.40
N ASP A 2 -11.78 -17.14 21.20
CA ASP A 2 -11.89 -16.50 19.89
C ASP A 2 -12.00 -14.97 20.01
N ASP A 3 -12.76 -14.49 21.00
CA ASP A 3 -12.97 -13.06 21.26
C ASP A 3 -11.66 -12.31 21.62
N ALA A 4 -10.80 -12.92 22.43
CA ALA A 4 -9.50 -12.32 22.79
C ALA A 4 -8.53 -12.22 21.60
N ARG A 5 -8.66 -13.09 20.58
CA ARG A 5 -7.83 -13.03 19.37
C ARG A 5 -8.31 -11.95 18.41
N GLU A 6 -9.63 -11.81 18.24
CA GLU A 6 -10.23 -10.74 17.42
C GLU A 6 -10.03 -9.35 18.04
N SER A 7 -10.18 -9.22 19.36
CA SER A 7 -9.89 -7.96 20.07
C SER A 7 -8.43 -7.54 19.86
N ASN A 8 -7.48 -8.45 20.01
CA ASN A 8 -6.05 -8.15 19.79
C ASN A 8 -5.73 -7.78 18.32
N LEU A 9 -6.38 -8.40 17.34
CA LEU A 9 -6.20 -8.06 15.91
C LEU A 9 -6.79 -6.69 15.58
N THR A 10 -7.95 -6.36 16.16
CA THR A 10 -8.61 -5.06 16.01
C THR A 10 -7.76 -3.96 16.63
N ASP A 11 -7.19 -4.20 17.82
CA ASP A 11 -6.31 -3.26 18.50
C ASP A 11 -5.01 -3.02 17.73
N GLN A 12 -4.46 -4.06 17.09
CA GLN A 12 -3.28 -3.90 16.22
C GLN A 12 -3.59 -3.13 14.94
N ALA A 13 -4.75 -3.39 14.32
CA ALA A 13 -5.16 -2.67 13.12
C ALA A 13 -5.38 -1.18 13.38
N ASN A 14 -5.84 -0.81 14.59
CA ASN A 14 -6.18 0.56 14.98
C ASN A 14 -5.01 1.38 15.55
N LYS A 15 -3.79 0.82 15.61
CA LYS A 15 -2.58 1.58 15.95
C LYS A 15 -2.30 2.65 14.89
N LYS A 16 -1.50 3.66 15.25
CA LYS A 16 -1.11 4.77 14.35
C LYS A 16 -0.49 4.32 13.02
N ASP A 17 0.14 3.15 13.01
CA ASP A 17 0.82 2.51 11.88
C ASP A 17 0.07 1.27 11.35
N GLY A 18 -1.11 0.99 11.93
CA GLY A 18 -1.98 -0.11 11.52
C GLY A 18 -2.86 0.26 10.32
N GLY A 19 -3.35 -0.77 9.62
CA GLY A 19 -4.18 -0.59 8.42
C GLY A 19 -5.53 0.09 8.67
N GLY A 20 -6.01 0.12 9.91
CA GLY A 20 -7.24 0.80 10.35
C GLY A 20 -7.04 2.23 10.84
N ALA A 21 -5.81 2.75 10.83
CA ALA A 21 -5.53 4.12 11.30
C ALA A 21 -6.35 5.19 10.57
N TYR A 22 -6.67 4.97 9.28
CA TYR A 22 -7.45 5.89 8.46
C TYR A 22 -8.92 6.04 8.91
N SER A 23 -9.45 5.07 9.67
CA SER A 23 -10.81 5.10 10.24
C SER A 23 -10.82 5.48 11.72
N ASN A 24 -9.66 5.57 12.38
CA ASN A 24 -9.56 5.98 13.77
C ASN A 24 -9.58 7.50 13.90
N GLU A 25 -10.51 8.07 14.65
CA GLU A 25 -10.69 9.52 14.80
C GLU A 25 -9.40 10.26 15.22
N LYS A 26 -8.57 9.64 16.07
CA LYS A 26 -7.32 10.24 16.56
C LYS A 26 -6.23 10.33 15.47
N TYR A 27 -6.22 9.40 14.51
CA TYR A 27 -5.14 9.27 13.53
C TYR A 27 -5.55 9.65 12.11
N LYS A 28 -6.85 9.60 11.81
CA LYS A 28 -7.42 9.79 10.48
C LYS A 28 -6.89 11.03 9.77
N GLU A 29 -6.92 12.19 10.42
CA GLU A 29 -6.45 13.45 9.82
C GLU A 29 -4.97 13.37 9.42
N GLY A 30 -4.10 12.92 10.35
CA GLY A 30 -2.68 12.74 10.07
C GLY A 30 -2.40 11.71 8.98
N VAL A 31 -3.22 10.65 8.88
CA VAL A 31 -3.15 9.69 7.77
C VAL A 31 -3.46 10.39 6.44
N TYR A 32 -4.55 11.15 6.33
CA TYR A 32 -4.90 11.85 5.10
C TYR A 32 -3.86 12.91 4.69
N GLU A 33 -3.26 13.61 5.65
CA GLU A 33 -2.16 14.53 5.36
C GLU A 33 -0.91 13.78 4.85
N ALA A 34 -0.56 12.65 5.46
CA ALA A 34 0.53 11.81 4.96
C ALA A 34 0.27 11.28 3.55
N ILE A 35 -0.98 10.95 3.20
CA ILE A 35 -1.36 10.52 1.85
C ILE A 35 -1.13 11.65 0.83
N LYS A 36 -1.61 12.86 1.14
CA LYS A 36 -1.39 14.03 0.26
C LYS A 36 0.10 14.34 0.10
N ASP A 37 0.87 14.20 1.17
CA ASP A 37 2.32 14.38 1.12
C ASP A 37 2.98 13.33 0.22
N VAL A 38 2.70 12.04 0.44
CA VAL A 38 3.25 10.93 -0.38
C VAL A 38 2.88 11.09 -1.85
N ALA A 39 1.66 11.52 -2.16
CA ALA A 39 1.23 11.75 -3.54
C ALA A 39 2.09 12.79 -4.26
N LYS A 40 2.62 13.79 -3.56
CA LYS A 40 3.47 14.85 -4.15
C LYS A 40 4.94 14.46 -4.31
N ARG A 41 5.38 13.35 -3.69
CA ARG A 41 6.79 12.94 -3.70
C ARG A 41 7.22 12.42 -5.07
N PRO A 42 8.50 12.57 -5.44
CA PRO A 42 9.04 12.00 -6.66
C PRO A 42 9.06 10.46 -6.60
N ILE A 43 8.78 9.82 -7.74
CA ILE A 43 8.85 8.36 -7.92
C ILE A 43 10.27 7.98 -8.37
N ASN A 44 11.18 7.82 -7.42
CA ASN A 44 12.59 7.53 -7.73
C ASN A 44 13.26 6.57 -6.75
N LYS A 45 12.61 6.19 -5.64
CA LYS A 45 13.16 5.27 -4.66
C LYS A 45 13.11 3.85 -5.21
N LYS A 46 14.27 3.22 -5.37
CA LYS A 46 14.37 1.83 -5.80
C LYS A 46 14.31 0.88 -4.60
N VAL A 47 13.49 -0.16 -4.71
CA VAL A 47 13.40 -1.25 -3.73
C VAL A 47 13.59 -2.56 -4.48
N GLN A 48 14.58 -3.34 -4.06
CA GLN A 48 14.90 -4.63 -4.66
C GLN A 48 14.15 -5.75 -3.93
N PHE A 49 13.43 -6.55 -4.71
CA PHE A 49 12.89 -7.85 -4.37
C PHE A 49 13.67 -8.90 -5.16
N GLU A 50 13.46 -10.19 -4.88
CA GLU A 50 14.24 -11.29 -5.47
C GLU A 50 14.52 -11.15 -6.98
N GLU A 51 13.48 -11.10 -7.82
CA GLU A 51 13.60 -10.99 -9.28
C GLU A 51 13.21 -9.61 -9.82
N ALA A 52 12.75 -8.69 -8.96
CA ALA A 52 12.17 -7.41 -9.40
C ALA A 52 12.75 -6.23 -8.62
N THR A 53 12.98 -5.12 -9.32
CA THR A 53 13.19 -3.81 -8.69
C THR A 53 11.97 -2.95 -8.92
N LEU A 54 11.40 -2.39 -7.85
CA LEU A 54 10.29 -1.45 -7.91
C LEU A 54 10.76 -0.03 -7.63
N ILE A 55 10.22 0.94 -8.37
CA ILE A 55 10.41 2.38 -8.15
C ILE A 55 9.16 2.94 -7.45
N ILE A 56 9.33 3.52 -6.27
CA ILE A 56 8.24 3.99 -5.41
C ILE A 56 8.48 5.45 -4.99
N PRO A 57 7.49 6.14 -4.41
CA PRO A 57 7.71 7.48 -3.88
C PRO A 57 8.85 7.51 -2.85
N GLU A 58 9.61 8.60 -2.80
CA GLU A 58 10.63 8.81 -1.76
C GLU A 58 10.05 8.68 -0.35
N ASN A 59 10.90 8.31 0.61
CA ASN A 59 10.55 8.20 2.03
C ASN A 59 9.33 7.31 2.31
N THR A 60 9.02 6.37 1.41
CA THR A 60 7.91 5.41 1.54
C THR A 60 8.45 4.00 1.71
N LYS A 61 7.70 3.16 2.43
CA LYS A 61 7.97 1.72 2.57
C LYS A 61 6.76 0.94 2.05
N ILE A 62 7.00 -0.19 1.41
CA ILE A 62 5.96 -1.15 1.03
C ILE A 62 6.08 -2.35 1.96
N ASN A 63 4.93 -2.84 2.42
CA ASN A 63 4.86 -4.07 3.20
C ASN A 63 4.54 -5.24 2.26
N GLU A 64 5.15 -6.38 2.49
CA GLU A 64 4.86 -7.60 1.74
C GLU A 64 3.49 -8.16 2.18
N LYS A 65 2.54 -8.23 1.24
CA LYS A 65 1.22 -8.84 1.44
C LYS A 65 0.84 -9.68 0.22
N LEU A 66 0.05 -10.72 0.44
CA LEU A 66 -0.44 -11.62 -0.60
C LEU A 66 -1.77 -11.13 -1.18
N GLY A 67 -1.91 -11.21 -2.50
CA GLY A 67 -3.14 -10.91 -3.24
C GLY A 67 -3.22 -9.47 -3.74
N ALA A 68 -3.40 -9.30 -5.05
CA ALA A 68 -3.67 -8.00 -5.67
C ALA A 68 -4.35 -8.16 -7.03
N CYS A 69 -5.28 -7.26 -7.32
CA CYS A 69 -5.89 -7.09 -8.65
C CYS A 69 -5.02 -6.33 -9.64
N THR A 70 -3.83 -5.92 -9.21
CA THR A 70 -2.85 -5.21 -10.03
C THR A 70 -1.57 -6.03 -9.96
N SER A 71 -1.14 -6.58 -11.09
CA SER A 71 -0.02 -7.54 -11.12
C SER A 71 1.05 -7.21 -12.14
N LYS A 72 2.25 -7.71 -11.89
CA LYS A 72 3.38 -7.66 -12.80
C LYS A 72 4.11 -9.00 -12.74
N ARG A 73 4.28 -9.65 -13.88
CA ARG A 73 5.11 -10.85 -13.98
C ARG A 73 6.56 -10.45 -14.25
N VAL A 74 7.49 -10.99 -13.48
CA VAL A 74 8.93 -10.90 -13.74
C VAL A 74 9.49 -12.31 -13.61
N GLY A 75 10.06 -12.83 -14.71
CA GLY A 75 10.48 -14.23 -14.77
C GLY A 75 9.31 -15.20 -14.50
N ASN A 76 9.48 -16.00 -13.45
CA ASN A 76 8.47 -16.96 -13.00
C ASN A 76 7.65 -16.46 -11.80
N LYS A 77 7.94 -15.26 -11.28
CA LYS A 77 7.24 -14.67 -10.15
C LYS A 77 6.20 -13.65 -10.61
N ASN A 78 5.08 -13.64 -9.89
CA ASN A 78 4.04 -12.62 -10.02
C ASN A 78 4.09 -11.71 -8.80
N TYR A 79 4.23 -10.41 -9.05
CA TYR A 79 4.19 -9.37 -8.04
C TYR A 79 2.83 -8.70 -8.06
N GLY A 80 2.30 -8.37 -6.87
CA GLY A 80 1.01 -7.70 -6.71
C GLY A 80 1.15 -6.34 -6.04
N LEU A 81 0.38 -5.35 -6.49
CA LEU A 81 0.20 -4.07 -5.80
C LEU A 81 -1.21 -4.01 -5.21
N LEU A 82 -1.31 -4.10 -3.88
CA LEU A 82 -2.57 -3.97 -3.15
C LEU A 82 -2.67 -2.57 -2.53
N TYR A 83 -3.82 -1.93 -2.73
CA TYR A 83 -4.13 -0.64 -2.13
C TYR A 83 -5.65 -0.52 -1.95
N ASN A 84 -6.09 0.39 -1.07
CA ASN A 84 -7.50 0.61 -0.79
C ASN A 84 -8.02 1.74 -1.69
N GLU A 85 -8.79 1.40 -2.72
CA GLU A 85 -9.40 2.34 -3.67
C GLU A 85 -10.39 3.31 -2.99
N LEU A 86 -10.94 2.96 -1.82
CA LEU A 86 -11.90 3.79 -1.08
C LEU A 86 -11.26 4.93 -0.29
N ILE A 87 -9.92 4.97 -0.17
CA ILE A 87 -9.22 6.02 0.55
C ILE A 87 -8.83 7.14 -0.44
N PRO A 88 -9.37 8.36 -0.30
CA PRO A 88 -8.97 9.50 -1.11
C PRO A 88 -7.45 9.66 -1.24
N GLY A 89 -6.96 9.83 -2.47
CA GLY A 89 -5.54 10.01 -2.78
C GLY A 89 -4.74 8.71 -2.96
N MET A 90 -5.24 7.54 -2.50
CA MET A 90 -4.55 6.26 -2.73
C MET A 90 -4.46 5.90 -4.20
N GLU A 91 -5.53 6.12 -4.97
CA GLU A 91 -5.56 5.83 -6.41
C GLU A 91 -4.46 6.60 -7.15
N GLU A 92 -4.23 7.86 -6.81
CA GLU A 92 -3.18 8.67 -7.46
C GLU A 92 -1.78 8.09 -7.20
N ILE A 93 -1.49 7.68 -5.96
CA ILE A 93 -0.22 7.05 -5.59
C ILE A 93 -0.08 5.70 -6.30
N ALA A 94 -1.15 4.91 -6.32
CA ALA A 94 -1.16 3.61 -6.98
C ALA A 94 -0.87 3.76 -8.48
N GLN A 95 -1.57 4.66 -9.19
CA GLN A 95 -1.36 4.89 -10.62
C GLN A 95 0.07 5.33 -10.95
N LYS A 96 0.68 6.17 -10.10
CA LYS A 96 2.09 6.56 -10.24
C LYS A 96 3.03 5.36 -10.17
N ILE A 97 2.84 4.48 -9.18
CA ILE A 97 3.64 3.26 -9.02
C ILE A 97 3.37 2.28 -10.17
N ILE A 98 2.10 2.07 -10.54
CA ILE A 98 1.69 1.18 -11.64
C ILE A 98 2.39 1.58 -12.93
N LYS A 99 2.28 2.86 -13.31
CA LYS A 99 2.87 3.39 -14.54
C LYS A 99 4.40 3.31 -14.52
N ALA A 100 5.03 3.67 -13.41
CA ALA A 100 6.49 3.65 -13.31
C ALA A 100 7.08 2.23 -13.36
N ASN A 101 6.30 1.22 -13.00
CA ASN A 101 6.78 -0.16 -12.87
C ASN A 101 6.19 -1.12 -13.90
N GLY A 102 5.22 -0.71 -14.72
CA GLY A 102 4.57 -1.56 -15.71
C GLY A 102 3.68 -2.64 -15.11
N PHE A 103 2.96 -2.33 -14.03
CA PHE A 103 1.88 -3.21 -13.56
C PHE A 103 0.67 -3.07 -14.47
N THR A 104 -0.16 -4.11 -14.51
CA THR A 104 -1.45 -4.12 -15.22
C THR A 104 -2.58 -4.43 -14.24
N LYS A 105 -3.73 -3.77 -14.40
CA LYS A 105 -4.96 -4.11 -13.68
C LYS A 105 -5.53 -5.40 -14.29
N THR A 106 -5.74 -6.42 -13.47
CA THR A 106 -6.15 -7.76 -13.88
C THR A 106 -7.54 -8.15 -13.38
N CYS A 107 -8.21 -7.29 -12.61
CA CYS A 107 -9.61 -7.46 -12.21
C CYS A 107 -10.46 -6.41 -12.93
N ASN A 108 -11.65 -6.83 -13.39
CA ASN A 108 -12.69 -5.98 -13.99
C ASN A 108 -13.64 -5.44 -12.93
#